data_AF-A0A419YIG5-F1
#
_entry.id   AF-A0A419YIG5-F1
#
_cell.length_a   1.000
_cell.length_b   1.000
_cell.length_c   1.000
_cell.angle_alpha   90.00
_cell.angle_beta   90.00
_cell.angle_gamma   90.00
#
_symmetry.space_group_name_H-M   'P 1'
#
loop_
_entity.id
_entity.type
_entity.pdbx_description
1 polymer ?
#
loop_
_entity_poly.entity_id
_entity_poly.type
_entity_poly.pdbx_seq_one_letter_code
_entity_poly.pdbx_strand_id
1 'polypeptide(L)'
;MSDKLVIRSWELHGEGREFESISNEFGGAARQLESGLAALGAPWGADAPGQPFGAAYGEAREGVLAGLQGLAERLARIGAGLHTMADRTERTDQEISADFNAPSLNHPTATGRA
;
A
#
# COMPACT_ATOMS: atom_id res chain seq x y z
N MET A 1 25.58 16.93 -3.84
CA MET A 1 25.89 15.52 -3.52
C MET A 1 24.58 14.77 -3.60
N SER A 2 24.34 14.04 -4.70
CA SER A 2 23.17 13.16 -4.77
C SER A 2 23.45 11.98 -3.84
N ASP A 3 22.64 11.87 -2.79
CA ASP A 3 22.69 10.72 -1.91
C ASP A 3 22.35 9.49 -2.76
N LYS A 4 23.27 8.52 -2.79
CA LYS A 4 23.16 7.36 -3.67
C LYS A 4 22.18 6.41 -2.99
N LEU A 5 20.89 6.57 -3.25
CA LEU A 5 19.84 5.71 -2.73
C LEU A 5 20.08 4.27 -3.23
N VAL A 6 20.67 3.43 -2.38
CA VAL A 6 20.80 1.99 -2.64
C VAL A 6 19.52 1.33 -2.12
N ILE A 7 18.59 1.05 -3.03
CA ILE A 7 17.35 0.35 -2.70
C ILE A 7 17.64 -1.15 -2.55
N ARG A 8 17.42 -1.72 -1.37
CA ARG A 8 17.57 -3.15 -1.12
C ARG A 8 16.20 -3.84 -1.20
N SER A 9 16.08 -4.89 -2.02
CA SER A 9 14.80 -5.59 -2.20
C SER A 9 14.20 -6.11 -0.88
N TRP A 10 15.02 -6.71 -0.01
CA TRP A 10 14.55 -7.24 1.28
C TRP A 10 14.01 -6.15 2.22
N GLU A 11 14.55 -4.93 2.14
CA GLU A 11 14.11 -3.77 2.92
C GLU A 11 12.75 -3.28 2.41
N LEU A 12 12.56 -3.23 1.08
CA LEU A 12 11.27 -2.95 0.47
C LEU A 12 10.20 -4.00 0.83
N HIS A 13 10.53 -5.29 0.83
CA HIS A 13 9.61 -6.32 1.32
C HIS A 13 9.33 -6.19 2.81
N GLY A 14 10.32 -5.77 3.61
CA GLY A 14 10.15 -5.48 5.03
C GLY A 14 9.12 -4.38 5.24
N GLU A 15 9.37 -3.22 4.63
CA GLU A 15 8.48 -2.06 4.71
C GLU A 15 7.09 -2.37 4.14
N GLY A 16 7.01 -3.15 3.06
CA GLY A 16 5.75 -3.62 2.50
C GLY A 16 4.88 -4.37 3.53
N ARG A 17 5.48 -5.30 4.28
CA ARG A 17 4.79 -6.05 5.34
C ARG A 17 4.36 -5.16 6.50
N GLU A 18 5.15 -4.15 6.86
CA GLU A 18 4.77 -3.20 7.91
C GLU A 18 3.54 -2.38 7.50
N PHE A 19 3.49 -1.89 6.25
CA PHE A 19 2.31 -1.20 5.73
C PHE A 19 1.08 -2.12 5.66
N GLU A 20 1.26 -3.39 5.30
CA GLU A 20 0.18 -4.38 5.36
C GLU A 20 -0.32 -4.58 6.79
N SER A 21 0.57 -4.74 7.76
CA SER A 21 0.24 -4.89 9.18
C SER A 21 -0.54 -3.68 9.70
N ILE A 22 -0.02 -2.47 9.47
CA ILE A 22 -0.65 -1.21 9.87
C ILE A 22 -2.01 -1.05 9.21
N SER A 23 -2.13 -1.34 7.91
CA SER A 23 -3.41 -1.23 7.20
C SER A 23 -4.47 -2.20 7.74
N ASN A 24 -4.06 -3.42 8.10
CA ASN A 24 -4.94 -4.43 8.67
C ASN A 24 -5.40 -4.05 10.09
N GLU A 25 -4.50 -3.60 10.95
CA GLU A 25 -4.81 -3.13 12.30
C GLU A 25 -5.75 -1.92 12.24
N PHE A 26 -5.39 -0.92 11.43
CA PHE A 26 -6.19 0.29 11.26
C PHE A 26 -7.57 -0.01 10.68
N GLY A 27 -7.65 -0.87 9.66
CA GLY A 27 -8.93 -1.31 9.09
C GLY A 27 -9.77 -2.13 10.08
N GLY A 28 -9.13 -2.87 10.99
CA GLY A 28 -9.79 -3.55 12.10
C GLY A 28 -10.39 -2.57 13.12
N ALA A 29 -9.60 -1.58 13.54
CA ALA A 29 -10.05 -0.52 14.45
C ALA A 29 -11.21 0.30 13.85
N ALA A 30 -11.15 0.64 12.56
CA ALA A 30 -12.21 1.34 11.85
C ALA A 30 -13.53 0.54 11.83
N ARG A 31 -13.46 -0.78 11.56
CA ARG A 31 -14.62 -1.68 11.62
C ARG A 31 -15.18 -1.81 13.04
N GLN A 32 -14.33 -1.83 14.05
CA GLN A 32 -14.77 -1.88 15.44
C GLN A 32 -15.49 -0.59 15.84
N LEU A 33 -14.98 0.57 15.42
CA LEU A 33 -15.68 1.86 15.59
C LEU A 33 -17.04 1.85 14.88
N GLU A 34 -17.10 1.43 13.62
CA GLU A 34 -18.34 1.32 12.85
C GLU A 34 -19.39 0.46 13.57
N SER A 35 -18.97 -0.72 14.05
CA SER A 35 -19.83 -1.63 14.80
C SER A 35 -20.29 -1.02 16.13
N GLY A 36 -19.40 -0.34 16.85
CA GLY A 36 -19.74 0.33 18.10
C GLY A 36 -20.76 1.44 17.90
N LEU A 37 -20.58 2.28 16.88
CA LEU A 37 -21.53 3.33 16.52
C LEU A 37 -22.88 2.76 16.07
N ALA A 38 -22.89 1.63 15.34
CA ALA A 38 -24.12 0.96 14.95
C ALA A 38 -24.88 0.39 16.17
N ALA A 39 -24.16 -0.17 17.14
CA ALA A 39 -24.75 -0.74 18.36
C ALA A 39 -25.41 0.31 19.28
N LEU A 40 -24.95 1.57 19.23
CA LEU A 40 -25.56 2.67 19.98
C LEU A 40 -26.94 3.08 19.44
N GLY A 41 -27.25 2.74 18.18
CA GLY A 41 -28.51 3.12 17.55
C GLY A 41 -28.68 4.63 17.38
N ALA A 42 -29.92 5.10 17.53
CA ALA A 42 -30.31 6.49 17.36
C ALA A 42 -30.81 7.11 18.68
N PRO A 43 -29.92 7.54 19.59
CA PRO A 43 -30.30 8.10 20.89
C PRO A 43 -31.05 9.43 20.81
N TRP A 44 -31.06 10.10 19.65
CA TRP A 44 -31.68 11.41 19.44
C TRP A 44 -33.19 11.39 19.22
N GLY A 45 -33.83 10.23 19.09
CA GLY A 45 -35.29 10.14 18.90
C GLY A 45 -35.78 10.65 17.53
N ALA A 46 -37.09 10.54 17.30
CA ALA A 46 -37.74 10.92 16.03
C ALA A 46 -38.59 12.21 16.14
N ASP A 47 -38.41 12.97 17.23
CA ASP A 47 -39.10 14.22 17.48
C ASP A 47 -38.50 15.38 16.67
N ALA A 48 -39.16 16.54 16.73
CA ALA A 48 -38.75 17.73 15.98
C ALA A 48 -37.28 18.15 16.19
N PRO A 49 -36.69 18.09 17.41
CA PRO A 49 -35.26 18.33 17.59
C PRO A 49 -34.37 17.12 17.22
N GLY A 50 -34.84 15.89 17.41
CA GLY A 50 -34.08 14.67 17.12
C GLY A 50 -33.82 14.44 15.64
N GLN A 51 -34.79 14.73 14.78
CA GLN A 51 -34.67 14.55 13.33
C GLN A 51 -33.49 15.31 12.68
N PRO A 52 -33.36 16.64 12.84
CA PRO A 52 -32.24 17.38 12.24
C PRO A 52 -30.89 16.98 12.82
N PHE A 53 -30.83 16.64 14.12
CA PHE A 53 -29.60 16.12 14.73
C PHE A 53 -29.21 14.78 14.09
N GLY A 54 -30.17 13.86 13.97
CA GLY A 54 -29.95 12.54 13.38
C GLY A 54 -29.45 12.62 11.94
N ALA A 55 -30.00 13.52 11.14
CA ALA A 55 -29.56 13.76 9.77
C ALA A 55 -28.11 14.24 9.72
N ALA A 56 -27.76 15.29 10.47
CA ALA A 56 -26.41 15.85 10.49
C ALA A 56 -25.38 14.85 11.06
N TYR A 57 -25.75 14.12 12.11
CA TYR A 57 -24.91 13.06 12.67
C TYR A 57 -24.71 11.91 11.67
N GLY A 58 -25.76 11.49 10.98
CA GLY A 58 -25.70 10.42 9.98
C GLY A 58 -24.72 10.75 8.86
N GLU A 59 -24.84 11.94 8.27
CA GLU A 59 -23.93 12.40 7.22
C GLU A 59 -22.47 12.47 7.70
N ALA A 60 -22.23 13.06 8.88
CA ALA A 60 -20.90 13.15 9.46
C ALA A 60 -20.31 11.76 9.77
N ARG A 61 -21.11 10.85 10.32
CA ARG A 61 -20.72 9.46 10.62
C ARG A 61 -20.33 8.72 9.34
N GLU A 62 -21.16 8.77 8.30
CA GLU A 62 -20.88 8.11 7.03
C GLU A 62 -19.59 8.65 6.40
N GLY A 63 -19.40 9.98 6.39
CA GLY A 63 -18.19 10.60 5.87
C GLY A 63 -16.92 10.17 6.62
N VAL A 64 -16.96 10.13 7.96
CA VAL A 64 -15.82 9.67 8.77
C VAL A 64 -15.51 8.20 8.51
N LEU A 65 -16.53 7.33 8.52
CA LEU A 65 -16.33 5.89 8.32
C LEU A 65 -15.77 5.57 6.93
N ALA A 66 -16.30 6.21 5.88
CA ALA A 66 -15.77 6.08 4.53
C ALA A 66 -14.32 6.60 4.43
N GLY A 67 -14.01 7.71 5.11
CA GLY A 67 -12.66 8.25 5.17
C GLY A 67 -11.66 7.30 5.82
N LEU A 68 -12.04 6.68 6.94
CA LEU A 68 -11.23 5.68 7.64
C LEU A 68 -11.02 4.43 6.76
N GLN A 69 -12.08 3.85 6.20
CA GLN A 69 -11.95 2.69 5.31
C GLN A 69 -11.03 3.01 4.11
N GLY A 70 -11.23 4.17 3.46
CA GLY A 70 -10.38 4.61 2.35
C GLY A 70 -8.92 4.88 2.73
N LEU A 71 -8.63 5.26 3.99
CA LEU A 71 -7.26 5.38 4.47
C LEU A 71 -6.62 3.99 4.66
N ALA A 72 -7.34 3.03 5.23
CA ALA A 72 -6.88 1.65 5.38
C ALA A 72 -6.47 1.06 4.01
N GLU A 73 -7.32 1.23 3.00
CA GLU A 73 -7.04 0.75 1.64
C GLU A 73 -5.82 1.44 1.01
N ARG A 74 -5.62 2.74 1.25
CA ARG A 74 -4.46 3.48 0.75
C ARG A 74 -3.17 2.93 1.35
N LEU A 75 -3.16 2.66 2.66
CA LEU A 75 -2.02 2.04 3.35
C LEU A 75 -1.71 0.65 2.79
N ALA A 76 -2.74 -0.19 2.57
CA ALA A 76 -2.56 -1.50 1.96
C ALA A 76 -1.98 -1.41 0.54
N ARG A 77 -2.42 -0.44 -0.27
CA ARG A 77 -1.86 -0.20 -1.60
C ARG A 77 -0.40 0.23 -1.58
N ILE A 78 0.03 0.99 -0.57
CA ILE A 78 1.44 1.34 -0.39
C ILE A 78 2.26 0.06 -0.13
N GLY A 79 1.80 -0.80 0.79
CA GLY A 79 2.45 -2.08 1.06
C GLY A 79 2.61 -2.96 -0.19
N ALA A 80 1.52 -3.13 -0.95
CA ALA A 80 1.54 -3.88 -2.21
C ALA A 80 2.47 -3.25 -3.27
N GLY A 81 2.55 -1.92 -3.31
CA GLY A 81 3.47 -1.18 -4.18
C GLY A 81 4.93 -1.45 -3.83
N LEU A 82 5.26 -1.50 -2.54
CA LEU A 82 6.61 -1.80 -2.06
C LEU A 82 7.03 -3.24 -2.39
N HIS A 83 6.12 -4.21 -2.25
CA HIS A 83 6.35 -5.58 -2.72
C HIS A 83 6.62 -5.63 -4.22
N THR A 84 5.81 -4.94 -5.01
CA THR A 84 6.02 -4.87 -6.47
C THR A 84 7.38 -4.25 -6.82
N MET A 85 7.84 -3.24 -6.07
CA MET A 85 9.16 -2.66 -6.26
C MET A 85 10.27 -3.65 -5.92
N ALA A 86 10.13 -4.37 -4.81
CA ALA A 86 11.08 -5.38 -4.37
C ALA A 86 11.25 -6.50 -5.41
N ASP A 87 10.14 -7.07 -5.89
CA ASP A 87 10.12 -8.09 -6.94
C ASP A 87 10.82 -7.62 -8.22
N ARG A 88 10.62 -6.33 -8.59
CA ARG A 88 11.27 -5.73 -9.76
C ARG A 88 12.76 -5.55 -9.55
N THR A 89 13.20 -5.14 -8.37
CA THR A 89 14.63 -5.02 -8.04
C THR A 89 15.30 -6.39 -8.10
N GLU A 90 14.73 -7.42 -7.47
CA GLU A 90 15.27 -8.79 -7.52
C GLU A 90 15.36 -9.34 -8.93
N ARG A 91 14.30 -9.18 -9.74
CA ARG A 91 14.31 -9.61 -11.14
C ARG A 91 15.37 -8.88 -11.95
N THR A 92 15.54 -7.58 -11.74
CA THR A 92 16.54 -6.78 -12.46
C THR A 92 17.96 -7.24 -12.11
N ASP A 93 18.24 -7.48 -10.83
CA ASP A 93 19.54 -8.00 -10.38
C ASP A 93 19.83 -9.39 -10.94
N GLN A 94 18.81 -10.26 -11.04
CA GLN A 94 18.92 -11.59 -11.66
C GLN A 94 19.19 -11.51 -13.17
N GLU A 95 18.47 -10.64 -13.90
CA GLU A 95 18.66 -10.42 -15.34
C GLU A 95 20.06 -9.89 -15.64
N ILE A 96 20.54 -8.90 -14.89
CA ILE A 96 21.90 -8.35 -15.02
C ILE A 96 22.94 -9.43 -14.71
N SER A 97 22.76 -10.18 -13.62
CA SER A 97 23.69 -11.24 -13.24
C SER A 97 23.74 -12.35 -14.30
N ALA A 98 22.61 -12.68 -14.92
CA ALA A 98 22.54 -13.66 -15.99
C ALA A 98 23.25 -13.17 -17.26
N ASP A 99 23.10 -11.89 -17.63
CA ASP A 99 23.80 -11.28 -18.77
C ASP A 99 25.32 -11.29 -18.58
N PHE A 100 25.80 -10.91 -17.38
CA PHE A 100 27.23 -10.99 -17.05
C PHE A 100 27.80 -12.41 -17.06
N ASN A 101 26.97 -13.41 -16.73
CA ASN A 101 27.38 -14.81 -16.70
C ASN A 101 27.13 -15.54 -18.02
N ALA A 102 26.51 -14.87 -19.00
CA ALA A 102 26.32 -15.40 -20.34
C ALA A 102 27.68 -15.43 -21.06
N PRO A 103 28.10 -16.57 -21.65
CA PRO A 103 29.32 -16.61 -22.43
C PRO A 103 29.22 -15.62 -23.59
N SER A 104 30.26 -14.81 -23.80
CA SER A 104 30.33 -13.77 -24.83
C SER A 104 30.23 -14.36 -26.24
N LEU A 105 29.03 -14.70 -26.69
CA LEU A 105 28.75 -15.01 -28.08
C LEU A 105 28.57 -13.66 -28.81
N ASN A 106 29.68 -12.99 -29.10
CA ASN A 106 29.87 -12.02 -30.21
C ASN A 106 31.12 -11.16 -29.97
N HIS A 107 32.30 -11.69 -30.28
CA HIS A 107 33.39 -10.83 -30.73
C HIS A 107 33.48 -11.01 -32.26
N PRO A 108 33.14 -10.02 -33.10
CA PRO A 108 33.49 -10.09 -34.51
C PRO A 108 35.02 -10.17 -34.58
N THR A 109 35.53 -11.29 -35.07
CA THR A 109 36.94 -11.47 -35.41
C THR A 109 37.30 -10.43 -36.46
N ALA A 110 38.17 -9.49 -36.08
CA ALA A 110 38.90 -8.65 -37.01
C ALA A 110 39.68 -9.57 -37.95
N THR A 111 39.08 -9.90 -39.09
CA THR A 111 39.72 -10.72 -40.11
C THR A 111 40.60 -9.79 -40.91
N GLY A 112 41.87 -9.71 -40.52
CA GLY A 112 42.90 -9.18 -41.38
C GLY A 112 43.01 -10.04 -42.63
N ARG A 113 42.91 -9.41 -43.80
CA ARG A 113 43.43 -9.86 -45.10
C ARG A 113 43.86 -8.57 -45.81
N ALA A 114 45.17 -8.31 -45.83
CA ALA A 114 46.09 -8.63 -46.93
C ALA A 114 45.86 -7.72 -48.14
#